data_AF-A0A2N6D6M6-F1
#
_entry.id   AF-A0A2N6D6M6-F1
#
_cell.length_a   1.000
_cell.length_b   1.000
_cell.length_c   1.000
_cell.angle_alpha   90.00
_cell.angle_beta   90.00
_cell.angle_gamma   90.00
#
_symmetry.space_group_name_H-M   'P 1'
#
loop_
_entity.id
_entity.type
_entity.pdbx_description
1 polymer ?
#
loop_
_entity_poly.entity_id
_entity_poly.type
_entity_poly.pdbx_seq_one_letter_code
_entity_poly.pdbx_strand_id
1 'polypeptide(L)'
;MYKIIISFLFTISLVFNAVAVDFTTKIEQEYLEQVKNLDKKDAAKTDDKNLETDVEENDKTIDEDKPDMEAKLYMEDGLKIYGHDLFENKANYVTDKNVNVPDEYVIGSGDTITLQFWGRTNKAENLSVDRDGNIFSDVIGKFTLGGKTYEESKRMVQQVIAPMEGVNVSFLIDNTKTVKVLV
;
A
#
# COMPACT_ATOMS: atom_id res chain seq x y z
N MET A 1 -26.77 -20.38 -45.99
CA MET A 1 -26.94 -20.18 -44.53
C MET A 1 -25.70 -19.57 -43.87
N TYR A 2 -24.48 -20.10 -44.11
CA TYR A 2 -23.23 -19.58 -43.50
C TYR A 2 -22.89 -18.10 -43.82
N LYS A 3 -23.27 -17.59 -44.99
CA LYS A 3 -23.02 -16.20 -45.39
C LYS A 3 -23.69 -15.15 -44.49
N ILE A 4 -24.87 -15.46 -43.94
CA ILE A 4 -25.60 -14.56 -43.02
C ILE A 4 -24.92 -14.54 -41.64
N ILE A 5 -24.44 -15.70 -41.17
CA ILE A 5 -23.77 -15.84 -39.87
C ILE A 5 -22.43 -15.10 -39.86
N ILE A 6 -21.62 -15.24 -40.93
CA ILE A 6 -20.33 -14.54 -41.04
C ILE A 6 -20.51 -13.02 -41.12
N SER A 7 -21.55 -12.54 -41.82
CA SER A 7 -21.86 -11.11 -41.86
C SER A 7 -22.26 -10.55 -40.49
N PHE A 8 -23.00 -11.32 -39.68
CA PHE A 8 -23.38 -10.92 -38.32
C PHE A 8 -22.20 -10.87 -37.34
N LEU A 9 -21.27 -11.83 -37.44
CA LEU A 9 -20.05 -11.81 -36.63
C LEU A 9 -19.13 -10.64 -36.98
N PHE A 10 -19.05 -10.30 -38.28
CA PHE A 10 -18.27 -9.16 -38.74
C PHE A 10 -18.84 -7.82 -38.27
N THR A 11 -20.16 -7.64 -38.29
CA THR A 11 -20.79 -6.40 -37.80
C THR A 11 -20.68 -6.25 -36.29
N ILE A 12 -20.82 -7.32 -35.51
CA ILE A 12 -20.63 -7.29 -34.06
C ILE A 12 -19.18 -6.91 -33.71
N SER A 13 -18.19 -7.48 -34.41
CA SER A 13 -16.77 -7.15 -34.22
C SER A 13 -16.48 -5.67 -34.53
N LEU A 14 -17.08 -5.14 -35.60
CA LEU A 14 -16.89 -3.73 -35.99
C LEU A 14 -17.49 -2.76 -34.97
N VAL A 15 -18.67 -3.07 -34.42
CA VAL A 15 -19.31 -2.27 -33.36
C VAL A 15 -18.49 -2.32 -32.07
N PHE A 16 -17.93 -3.48 -31.72
CA PHE A 16 -17.09 -3.63 -30.53
C PHE A 16 -15.83 -2.77 -30.59
N ASN A 17 -15.22 -2.66 -31.78
CA ASN A 17 -14.02 -1.84 -31.98
C ASN A 17 -14.32 -0.34 -31.82
N ALA A 18 -15.45 0.15 -32.35
CA ALA A 18 -15.88 1.53 -32.18
C ALA A 18 -16.13 1.89 -30.70
N VAL A 19 -16.84 1.03 -29.96
CA VAL A 19 -17.13 1.25 -28.53
C VAL A 19 -15.84 1.28 -27.69
N ALA A 20 -14.84 0.47 -28.03
CA ALA A 20 -13.56 0.45 -27.31
C ALA A 20 -12.80 1.78 -27.45
N VAL A 21 -12.78 2.37 -28.65
CA VAL A 21 -12.11 3.66 -28.93
C VAL A 21 -12.77 4.82 -28.15
N ASP A 22 -14.10 4.84 -28.09
CA ASP A 22 -14.83 5.86 -27.32
C ASP A 22 -14.57 5.75 -25.81
N PHE A 23 -14.39 4.54 -25.30
CA PHE A 23 -14.08 4.31 -23.89
C PHE A 23 -12.65 4.76 -23.53
N THR A 24 -11.67 4.47 -24.39
CA THR A 24 -10.27 4.87 -24.15
C THR A 24 -10.08 6.38 -24.21
N THR A 25 -10.73 7.06 -25.17
CA THR A 25 -10.62 8.52 -25.30
C THR A 25 -11.24 9.25 -24.11
N LYS A 26 -12.36 8.75 -23.58
CA LYS A 26 -13.00 9.32 -22.39
C LYS A 26 -12.13 9.23 -21.14
N ILE A 27 -11.44 8.11 -20.94
CA ILE A 27 -10.49 7.94 -19.82
C ILE A 27 -9.32 8.91 -19.93
N GLU A 28 -8.76 9.09 -21.13
CA GLU A 28 -7.64 10.01 -21.35
C GLU A 28 -8.03 11.48 -21.09
N GLN A 29 -9.24 11.89 -21.48
CA GLN A 29 -9.77 13.22 -21.18
C GLN A 29 -9.91 13.46 -19.66
N GLU A 30 -10.43 12.47 -18.92
CA GLU A 30 -10.58 12.54 -17.47
C GLU A 30 -9.22 12.64 -16.75
N TYR A 31 -8.22 11.89 -17.23
CA TYR A 31 -6.86 11.98 -16.72
C TYR A 31 -6.23 13.36 -16.95
N LEU A 32 -6.39 13.93 -18.16
CA LEU A 32 -5.84 15.25 -18.50
C LEU A 32 -6.52 16.40 -17.75
N GLU A 33 -7.80 16.31 -17.41
CA GLU A 33 -8.47 17.30 -16.55
C GLU A 33 -7.96 17.26 -15.10
N GLN A 34 -7.66 16.08 -14.56
CA GLN A 34 -7.07 15.94 -13.22
C GLN A 34 -5.67 16.57 -13.16
N VAL A 35 -4.84 16.36 -14.19
CA VAL A 35 -3.50 16.97 -14.28
C VAL A 35 -3.59 18.50 -14.37
N LYS A 36 -4.52 19.05 -15.16
CA LYS A 36 -4.73 20.51 -15.25
C LYS A 36 -5.21 21.15 -13.94
N ASN A 37 -5.85 20.38 -13.06
CA ASN A 37 -6.30 20.86 -11.75
C ASN A 37 -5.23 20.77 -10.66
N LEU A 38 -4.14 20.02 -10.88
CA LEU A 38 -2.97 19.99 -10.01
C LEU A 38 -2.13 21.28 -10.17
N ASP A 39 -1.87 21.72 -11.41
CA ASP A 39 -1.10 22.96 -11.68
C ASP A 39 -1.76 24.24 -11.15
N LYS A 40 -3.09 24.25 -10.99
CA LYS A 40 -3.82 25.43 -10.48
C LYS A 40 -3.72 25.63 -8.96
N LYS A 41 -3.30 24.61 -8.21
CA LYS A 41 -3.15 24.70 -6.74
C LYS A 41 -1.85 25.37 -6.31
N ASP A 42 -0.82 25.34 -7.16
CA ASP A 42 0.50 25.91 -6.86
C ASP A 42 0.61 27.40 -7.23
N ALA A 43 -0.36 27.94 -7.98
CA ALA A 43 -0.40 29.35 -8.40
C ALA A 43 -1.13 30.30 -7.42
N ALA A 44 -1.58 29.83 -6.24
CA ALA A 44 -2.44 30.61 -5.33
C ALA A 44 -1.90 30.76 -3.89
N LYS A 45 -0.57 30.77 -3.69
CA LYS A 45 0.06 31.24 -2.44
C LYS A 45 1.40 31.93 -2.71
N THR A 46 1.33 33.24 -2.90
CA THR A 46 2.45 34.15 -2.65
C THR A 46 1.95 35.28 -1.74
N ASP A 47 2.85 35.76 -0.90
CA ASP A 47 2.81 37.01 -0.12
C ASP A 47 2.54 36.85 1.39
N ASP A 48 3.60 36.78 2.21
CA ASP A 48 3.93 37.89 3.13
C ASP A 48 5.38 37.84 3.70
N LYS A 49 6.19 38.81 3.23
CA LYS A 49 7.22 39.66 3.88
C LYS A 49 8.32 39.12 4.82
N ASN A 50 9.56 39.48 4.40
CA ASN A 50 10.69 40.13 5.11
C ASN A 50 11.25 39.54 6.42
N LEU A 51 12.57 39.28 6.44
CA LEU A 51 13.57 40.15 7.09
C LEU A 51 14.98 39.69 6.69
N GLU A 52 15.70 40.48 5.89
CA GLU A 52 17.16 40.51 5.94
C GLU A 52 17.54 41.52 7.03
N THR A 53 18.42 41.14 7.95
CA THR A 53 19.25 42.09 8.69
C THR A 53 20.52 41.41 9.13
N ASP A 54 21.63 42.04 8.76
CA ASP A 54 23.01 41.69 9.02
C ASP A 54 23.33 41.69 10.52
N VAL A 55 24.07 40.69 11.01
CA VAL A 55 25.09 40.88 12.06
C VAL A 55 26.21 39.85 11.83
N GLU A 56 27.37 40.38 11.47
CA GLU A 56 28.68 39.73 11.51
C GLU A 56 29.22 39.64 12.96
N GLU A 57 30.12 38.68 13.16
CA GLU A 57 31.20 38.58 14.16
C GLU A 57 30.99 37.94 15.55
N ASN A 58 31.82 36.89 15.73
CA ASN A 58 32.67 36.52 16.87
C ASN A 58 32.06 36.04 18.20
N ASP A 59 32.40 34.80 18.60
CA ASP A 59 33.30 34.61 19.76
C ASP A 59 33.90 33.18 19.85
N LYS A 60 35.25 33.15 19.85
CA LYS A 60 36.18 32.22 20.52
C LYS A 60 36.25 30.73 20.19
N THR A 61 37.29 30.42 19.41
CA THR A 61 38.46 29.59 19.79
C THR A 61 38.28 28.64 20.98
N ILE A 62 38.26 27.34 20.68
CA ILE A 62 38.87 26.34 21.55
C ILE A 62 40.06 25.79 20.76
N ASP A 63 41.25 26.16 21.22
CA ASP A 63 42.50 25.51 20.87
C ASP A 63 42.41 24.05 21.35
N GLU A 64 42.34 23.11 20.41
CA GLU A 64 42.72 21.73 20.69
C GLU A 64 43.83 21.32 19.74
N ASP A 65 44.91 20.88 20.38
CA ASP A 65 46.18 20.42 19.87
C ASP A 65 46.17 19.88 18.45
N LYS A 66 47.11 20.38 17.63
CA LYS A 66 47.56 19.67 16.43
C LYS A 66 48.19 18.35 16.88
N PRO A 67 47.65 17.17 16.54
CA PRO A 67 48.48 16.00 16.52
C PRO A 67 49.47 16.18 15.36
N ASP A 68 50.73 16.20 15.76
CA ASP A 68 51.89 15.79 15.01
C ASP A 68 51.63 14.91 13.77
N MET A 69 52.39 15.26 12.75
CA MET A 69 52.32 14.85 11.35
C MET A 69 52.69 13.37 11.10
N GLU A 70 52.43 12.45 12.03
CA GLU A 70 52.90 11.06 11.97
C GLU A 70 51.84 9.99 12.28
N ALA A 71 50.55 10.35 12.27
CA ALA A 71 49.43 9.40 12.35
C ALA A 71 48.64 9.29 11.03
N LYS A 72 49.32 9.38 9.89
CA LYS A 72 48.73 9.25 8.54
C LYS A 72 48.72 7.82 8.00
N LEU A 73 48.82 6.85 8.88
CA LEU A 73 48.69 5.42 8.60
C LEU A 73 47.66 4.88 9.60
N TYR A 74 46.63 4.19 9.12
CA TYR A 74 45.54 3.56 9.90
C TYR A 74 44.32 4.44 10.27
N MET A 75 43.71 5.13 9.31
CA MET A 75 42.27 5.46 9.38
C MET A 75 41.57 5.27 8.02
N GLU A 76 42.00 4.31 7.21
CA GLU A 76 41.41 4.07 5.88
C GLU A 76 40.26 3.06 5.87
N ASP A 77 39.77 2.63 7.03
CA ASP A 77 38.42 2.07 7.14
C ASP A 77 37.99 2.17 8.61
N GLY A 78 37.40 3.31 8.96
CA GLY A 78 36.69 3.45 10.22
C GLY A 78 35.66 2.31 10.34
N LEU A 79 35.67 1.61 11.47
CA LEU A 79 34.82 0.45 11.70
C LEU A 79 33.36 0.80 11.39
N LYS A 80 32.85 0.34 10.24
CA LYS A 80 31.44 0.56 9.89
C LYS A 80 30.57 -0.09 10.95
N ILE A 81 29.63 0.67 11.50
CA ILE A 81 28.65 0.13 12.44
C ILE A 81 27.83 -0.91 11.69
N TYR A 82 27.74 -2.13 12.25
CA TYR A 82 26.97 -3.20 11.66
C TYR A 82 25.51 -2.76 11.46
N GLY A 83 25.01 -2.86 10.23
CA GLY A 83 23.64 -2.44 9.89
C GLY A 83 23.47 -0.97 9.50
N HIS A 84 24.53 -0.14 9.54
CA HIS A 84 24.46 1.26 9.08
C HIS A 84 24.00 1.36 7.61
N ASP A 85 24.59 0.53 6.75
CA ASP A 85 24.30 0.48 5.32
C ASP A 85 22.84 0.01 5.01
N LEU A 86 22.16 -0.64 5.96
CA LEU A 86 20.75 -1.03 5.81
C LEU A 86 19.81 0.18 5.92
N PHE A 87 20.22 1.22 6.64
CA PHE A 87 19.39 2.37 6.97
C PHE A 87 19.81 3.67 6.26
N GLU A 88 21.00 3.70 5.63
CA GLU A 88 21.45 4.83 4.80
C GLU A 88 20.50 5.13 3.62
N ASN A 89 19.91 4.09 3.02
CA ASN A 89 19.11 4.23 1.81
C ASN A 89 17.61 4.16 2.10
N LYS A 90 16.95 5.34 2.14
CA LYS A 90 15.49 5.47 2.33
C LYS A 90 14.65 4.64 1.34
N ALA A 91 15.21 4.25 0.20
CA ALA A 91 14.52 3.42 -0.79
C ALA A 91 14.28 1.96 -0.34
N ASN A 92 15.04 1.45 0.63
CA ASN A 92 14.90 0.07 1.12
C ASN A 92 13.69 -0.12 2.05
N TYR A 93 12.98 0.96 2.41
CA TYR A 93 11.79 0.92 3.29
C TYR A 93 10.46 0.86 2.54
N VAL A 94 10.50 0.76 1.20
CA VAL A 94 9.28 0.61 0.41
C VAL A 94 8.83 -0.85 0.50
N THR A 95 7.91 -1.13 1.43
CA THR A 95 7.15 -2.38 1.42
C THR A 95 6.37 -2.42 0.12
N ASP A 96 6.68 -3.40 -0.73
CA ASP A 96 5.78 -3.75 -1.82
C ASP A 96 4.47 -4.24 -1.19
N LYS A 97 3.35 -3.58 -1.51
CA LYS A 97 2.04 -3.92 -0.95
C LYS A 97 1.51 -5.25 -1.49
N ASN A 98 2.18 -5.84 -2.47
CA ASN A 98 1.74 -7.04 -3.17
C ASN A 98 2.44 -8.33 -2.70
N VAL A 99 3.03 -8.32 -1.51
CA VAL A 99 3.62 -9.54 -0.93
C VAL A 99 2.51 -10.39 -0.33
N ASN A 100 2.47 -11.68 -0.70
CA ASN A 100 1.56 -12.64 -0.08
C ASN A 100 1.77 -12.69 1.44
N VAL A 101 0.68 -12.65 2.20
CA VAL A 101 0.75 -12.75 3.66
C VAL A 101 1.12 -14.18 4.06
N PRO A 102 2.13 -14.37 4.92
CA PRO A 102 2.51 -15.70 5.38
C PRO A 102 1.40 -16.32 6.22
N ASP A 103 1.27 -17.65 6.15
CA ASP A 103 0.25 -18.39 6.89
C ASP A 103 0.36 -18.21 8.43
N GLU A 104 1.57 -17.91 8.90
CA GLU A 104 1.91 -17.66 10.31
C GLU A 104 1.65 -16.21 10.77
N TYR A 105 1.16 -15.33 9.88
CA TYR A 105 0.84 -13.96 10.25
C TYR A 105 -0.25 -13.92 11.32
N VAL A 106 0.02 -13.26 12.44
CA VAL A 106 -0.95 -13.11 13.53
C VAL A 106 -1.81 -11.88 13.27
N ILE A 107 -3.11 -12.09 13.18
CA ILE A 107 -4.09 -11.03 12.93
C ILE A 107 -4.18 -10.11 14.15
N GLY A 108 -3.96 -8.83 13.91
CA GLY A 108 -4.00 -7.77 14.91
C GLY A 108 -5.18 -6.81 14.73
N SER A 109 -5.44 -6.00 15.77
CA SER A 109 -6.42 -4.93 15.70
C SER A 109 -6.05 -3.86 14.67
N GLY A 110 -6.98 -3.43 13.83
CA GLY A 110 -6.75 -2.46 12.76
C GLY A 110 -6.27 -3.09 11.45
N ASP A 111 -6.13 -4.42 11.39
CA ASP A 111 -5.98 -5.12 10.12
C ASP A 111 -7.31 -5.09 9.34
N THR A 112 -7.23 -5.14 8.01
CA THR A 112 -8.41 -5.19 7.13
C THR A 112 -8.46 -6.53 6.41
N ILE A 113 -9.60 -7.19 6.53
CA ILE A 113 -9.87 -8.51 5.98
C ILE A 113 -10.96 -8.39 4.93
N THR A 114 -10.76 -8.99 3.78
CA THR A 114 -11.76 -9.08 2.72
C THR A 114 -12.32 -10.49 2.69
N LEU A 115 -13.62 -10.62 2.92
CA LEU A 115 -14.36 -11.86 2.72
C LEU A 115 -15.09 -11.80 1.39
N GLN A 116 -14.81 -12.76 0.52
CA GLN A 116 -15.54 -12.91 -0.74
C GLN A 116 -16.36 -14.19 -0.70
N PHE A 117 -17.67 -14.05 -0.79
CA PHE A 117 -18.63 -15.14 -0.88
C PHE A 117 -19.04 -15.34 -2.34
N TRP A 118 -19.10 -16.59 -2.80
CA TRP A 118 -19.65 -16.93 -4.12
C TRP A 118 -20.44 -18.24 -4.14
N GLY A 119 -21.21 -18.44 -5.20
CA GLY A 119 -22.07 -19.61 -5.40
C GLY A 119 -23.53 -19.21 -5.30
N ARG A 120 -24.22 -19.66 -4.24
CA ARG A 120 -25.61 -19.28 -3.97
C ARG A 120 -25.79 -17.83 -3.52
N THR A 121 -24.75 -17.26 -2.94
CA THR A 121 -24.71 -15.86 -2.52
C THR A 121 -23.40 -15.27 -3.00
N ASN A 122 -23.47 -14.14 -3.69
CA ASN A 122 -22.29 -13.41 -4.18
C ASN A 122 -22.20 -12.09 -3.43
N LYS A 123 -21.20 -11.96 -2.56
CA LYS A 123 -20.99 -10.74 -1.77
C LYS A 123 -19.51 -10.58 -1.46
N ALA A 124 -19.00 -9.36 -1.50
CA ALA A 124 -17.67 -9.03 -1.00
C ALA A 124 -17.82 -8.06 0.16
N GLU A 125 -17.19 -8.37 1.29
CA GLU A 125 -17.22 -7.57 2.50
C GLU A 125 -15.80 -7.21 2.91
N ASN A 126 -15.56 -5.92 3.19
CA ASN A 126 -14.30 -5.44 3.76
C ASN A 126 -14.52 -5.16 5.25
N LEU A 127 -13.88 -5.96 6.08
CA LEU A 127 -14.07 -6.01 7.52
C LEU A 127 -12.80 -5.53 8.21
N SER A 128 -12.92 -4.51 9.07
CA SER A 128 -11.81 -4.05 9.88
C SER A 128 -11.83 -4.74 11.24
N VAL A 129 -10.66 -5.22 11.68
CA VAL A 129 -10.48 -5.88 12.98
C VAL A 129 -10.51 -4.83 14.08
N ASP A 130 -11.46 -4.96 15.01
CA ASP A 130 -11.57 -4.06 16.15
C ASP A 130 -10.41 -4.26 17.15
N ARG A 131 -10.25 -3.34 18.11
CA ARG A 131 -9.25 -3.43 19.21
C ARG A 131 -9.39 -4.70 20.03
N ASP A 132 -10.60 -5.20 20.18
CA ASP A 132 -10.90 -6.46 20.85
C ASP A 132 -10.61 -7.69 19.96
N GLY A 133 -10.12 -7.50 18.74
CA GLY A 133 -9.86 -8.59 17.79
C GLY A 133 -11.11 -9.16 17.13
N ASN A 134 -12.25 -8.45 17.23
CA ASN A 134 -13.52 -8.89 16.69
C ASN A 134 -13.76 -8.32 15.29
N ILE A 135 -14.44 -9.08 14.44
CA ILE A 135 -15.00 -8.59 13.19
C ILE A 135 -16.48 -8.93 13.07
N PHE A 136 -17.18 -8.15 12.26
CA PHE A 136 -18.62 -8.26 12.06
C PHE A 136 -18.92 -8.39 10.57
N SER A 137 -19.42 -9.56 10.16
CA SER A 137 -19.90 -9.84 8.80
C SER A 137 -21.41 -9.86 8.80
N ASP A 138 -22.04 -9.39 7.72
CA ASP A 138 -23.50 -9.48 7.61
C ASP A 138 -23.96 -10.91 7.27
N VAL A 139 -23.06 -11.75 6.74
CA VAL A 139 -23.37 -13.14 6.33
C VAL A 139 -23.20 -14.11 7.49
N ILE A 140 -22.07 -14.02 8.20
CA ILE A 140 -21.72 -14.97 9.26
C ILE A 140 -21.81 -14.39 10.69
N GLY A 141 -22.10 -13.09 10.81
CA GLY A 141 -22.25 -12.41 12.09
C GLY A 141 -20.92 -11.99 12.73
N LYS A 142 -20.90 -11.91 14.06
CA LYS A 142 -19.72 -11.52 14.84
C LYS A 142 -18.80 -12.71 15.11
N PHE A 143 -17.49 -12.54 14.90
CA PHE A 143 -16.49 -13.55 15.22
C PHE A 143 -15.14 -12.92 15.59
N THR A 144 -14.32 -13.67 16.33
CA THR A 144 -13.06 -13.18 16.90
C THR A 144 -11.88 -13.78 16.16
N LEU A 145 -11.08 -12.93 15.53
CA LEU A 145 -9.87 -13.30 14.78
C LEU A 145 -8.58 -12.78 15.42
N GLY A 146 -8.65 -11.81 16.33
CA GLY A 146 -7.48 -11.24 16.98
C GLY A 146 -6.65 -12.31 17.68
N GLY A 147 -5.33 -12.26 17.47
CA GLY A 147 -4.38 -13.19 18.07
C GLY A 147 -4.34 -14.57 17.42
N LYS A 148 -5.12 -14.82 16.36
CA LYS A 148 -5.06 -16.05 15.56
C LYS A 148 -4.11 -15.87 14.39
N THR A 149 -3.54 -16.97 13.91
CA THR A 149 -2.80 -16.94 12.65
C THR A 149 -3.75 -16.77 11.46
N TYR A 150 -3.21 -16.36 10.32
CA TYR A 150 -3.94 -16.26 9.06
C TYR A 150 -4.55 -17.62 8.69
N GLU A 151 -3.79 -18.71 8.85
CA GLU A 151 -4.24 -20.06 8.57
C GLU A 151 -5.38 -20.51 9.49
N GLU A 152 -5.27 -20.25 10.80
CA GLU A 152 -6.32 -20.54 11.77
C GLU A 152 -7.60 -19.78 11.48
N SER A 153 -7.47 -18.51 11.12
CA SER A 153 -8.59 -17.63 10.78
C SER A 153 -9.32 -18.11 9.53
N LYS A 154 -8.58 -18.49 8.50
CA LYS A 154 -9.11 -19.09 7.28
C LYS A 154 -9.89 -20.37 7.57
N ARG A 155 -9.32 -21.28 8.37
CA ARG A 155 -10.00 -22.53 8.80
C ARG A 155 -11.29 -22.23 9.57
N MET A 156 -11.24 -21.27 10.49
CA MET A 156 -12.39 -20.88 11.30
C MET A 156 -13.54 -20.36 10.44
N VAL A 157 -13.25 -19.47 9.48
CA VAL A 157 -14.26 -18.94 8.55
C VAL A 157 -14.85 -20.05 7.68
N GLN A 158 -14.02 -20.98 7.21
CA GLN A 158 -14.50 -22.15 6.46
C GLN A 158 -15.43 -23.05 7.31
N GLN A 159 -15.10 -23.27 8.58
CA GLN A 159 -15.95 -24.05 9.50
C GLN A 159 -17.30 -23.38 9.76
N VAL A 160 -17.32 -22.05 9.90
CA VAL A 160 -18.56 -21.29 10.11
C VAL A 160 -19.48 -21.36 8.88
N ILE A 161 -18.91 -21.44 7.67
CA ILE A 161 -19.66 -21.44 6.41
C ILE A 161 -20.00 -22.86 5.95
N ALA A 162 -19.32 -23.90 6.44
CA ALA A 162 -19.58 -25.29 6.09
C ALA A 162 -21.07 -25.73 6.16
N PRO A 163 -21.90 -25.24 7.11
CA PRO A 163 -23.34 -25.55 7.14
C PRO A 163 -24.15 -24.90 5.99
N MET A 164 -23.61 -23.89 5.31
CA MET A 164 -24.27 -23.16 4.22
C MET A 164 -23.98 -23.87 2.89
N GLU A 165 -24.80 -24.85 2.52
CA GLU A 165 -24.63 -25.60 1.28
C GLU A 165 -24.59 -24.72 0.04
N GLY A 166 -23.58 -24.89 -0.82
CA GLY A 166 -23.43 -24.16 -2.07
C GLY A 166 -22.91 -22.72 -1.92
N VAL A 167 -22.43 -22.34 -0.74
CA VAL A 167 -21.70 -21.09 -0.50
C VAL A 167 -20.22 -21.41 -0.34
N ASN A 168 -19.39 -20.70 -1.09
CA ASN A 168 -17.94 -20.75 -0.98
C ASN A 168 -17.42 -19.41 -0.49
N VAL A 169 -16.26 -19.43 0.16
CA VAL A 169 -15.63 -18.25 0.75
C VAL A 169 -14.14 -18.18 0.41
N SER A 170 -13.66 -16.99 0.08
CA SER A 170 -12.25 -16.64 0.06
C SER A 170 -11.98 -15.69 1.22
N PHE A 171 -10.89 -15.97 1.92
CA PHE A 171 -10.38 -15.17 3.00
C PHE A 171 -9.12 -14.47 2.50
N LEU A 172 -9.13 -13.13 2.53
CA LEU A 172 -8.04 -12.29 2.06
C LEU A 172 -7.75 -11.24 3.13
N ILE A 173 -6.51 -10.77 3.18
CA ILE A 173 -6.06 -9.69 4.05
C ILE A 173 -5.41 -8.63 3.17
N ASP A 174 -5.81 -7.38 3.33
CA ASP A 174 -5.44 -6.27 2.42
C ASP A 174 -4.53 -5.25 3.12
N ASN A 175 -4.81 -4.95 4.39
CA ASN A 175 -3.98 -4.05 5.19
C ASN A 175 -3.41 -4.80 6.39
N THR A 176 -2.12 -5.10 6.35
CA THR A 176 -1.34 -5.58 7.50
C THR A 176 -0.59 -4.40 8.11
N LYS A 177 -0.46 -4.38 9.44
CA LYS A 177 0.38 -3.37 10.09
C LYS A 177 1.83 -3.51 9.66
N THR A 178 2.41 -2.43 9.14
CA THR A 178 3.87 -2.30 9.02
C THR A 178 4.47 -2.04 10.41
N VAL A 179 5.45 -2.86 10.81
CA VAL A 179 6.26 -2.57 12.00
C VAL A 179 7.26 -1.46 11.65
N LYS A 180 7.16 -0.31 12.31
CA LYS A 180 8.13 0.78 12.19
C LYS A 180 9.21 0.62 13.26
N VAL A 181 10.42 0.30 12.84
CA VAL A 181 11.60 0.35 13.72
C VAL A 181 12.15 1.78 13.69
N LEU A 182 12.27 2.41 14.85
CA LEU A 182 13.01 3.66 15.01
C LEU A 182 14.46 3.28 15.30
N VAL A 183 15.39 3.78 14.49
CA VAL A 183 16.83 3.66 14.71
C VAL A 183 17.35 5.01 15.18
#